data_AF-A0A1S9DPW1-F1
#
_entry.id   AF-A0A1S9DPW1-F1
#
_cell.length_a   1.000
_cell.length_b   1.000
_cell.length_c   1.000
_cell.angle_alpha   90.00
_cell.angle_beta   90.00
_cell.angle_gamma   90.00
#
_symmetry.space_group_name_H-M   'P 1'
#
loop_
_entity.id
_entity.type
_entity.pdbx_description
1 polymer ?
#
loop_
_entity_poly.entity_id
_entity_poly.type
_entity_poly.pdbx_seq_one_letter_code
_entity_poly.pdbx_strand_id
1 'polypeptide(L)'
;MDESLAPYMLWTEKDRLPGTPEIALELQGPERLWRKTPYLFHVTLRRIDEDARPCLFAWTPHIQGFTVSGMILLHHTPEGLENVELPVSRLPPLEPWVNKQSSLIEHAPGRAQQWVDVFPDRYLSLLKSGERYTLLWPGEKYATWEWGVAKDRVYDYIPTQNASLVLPGSPALTFTVEEGEQPSSVSKTLPMEIASHTEGAPVLTAKVACAPTAPLREGKVTTTVYVTYHYEPSGQSRPITLQIQNLFFPSVYEWRGIWEDCSPDLYGYGIWDDPDIQISPGQHKNFACLHPGETWSFTGNYELSEEVQVGSSLRCQLGETKINWWDWGTRDDHLSTKITVPCWMGPEIIEPSDNDGRPLLIVPASNPVDVQFM
;
A
#
# COMPACT_ATOMS: atom_id res chain seq x y z
N MET A 1 12.06 5.02 25.62
CA MET A 1 12.71 4.38 24.47
C MET A 1 13.65 3.31 25.01
N ASP A 2 13.67 2.13 24.40
CA ASP A 2 14.65 1.09 24.76
C ASP A 2 16.05 1.56 24.31
N GLU A 3 16.97 1.75 25.26
CA GLU A 3 18.32 2.24 24.98
C GLU A 3 19.10 1.30 24.04
N SER A 4 18.71 0.02 23.97
CA SER A 4 19.34 -0.96 23.07
C SER A 4 19.10 -0.67 21.57
N LEU A 5 18.08 0.14 21.24
CA LEU A 5 17.75 0.49 19.85
C LEU A 5 18.50 1.74 19.35
N ALA A 6 19.05 2.56 20.26
CA ALA A 6 19.74 3.80 19.91
C ALA A 6 20.88 3.64 18.89
N PRO A 7 21.71 2.57 18.92
CA PRO A 7 22.77 2.36 17.93
C PRO A 7 22.28 2.19 16.49
N TYR A 8 20.99 1.88 16.31
CA TYR A 8 20.39 1.60 15.01
C TYR A 8 19.65 2.82 14.41
N MET A 9 19.65 3.96 15.10
CA MET A 9 19.02 5.18 14.62
C MET A 9 19.96 5.93 13.67
N LEU A 10 19.45 6.30 12.51
CA LEU A 10 20.16 7.11 11.51
C LEU A 10 19.84 8.60 11.66
N TRP A 11 18.56 8.91 11.89
CA TRP A 11 18.08 10.29 12.02
C TRP A 11 17.14 10.41 13.22
N THR A 12 17.26 11.51 13.95
CA THR A 12 16.51 11.75 15.18
C THR A 12 15.80 13.11 15.12
N GLU A 13 15.01 13.42 16.15
CA GLU A 13 14.35 14.73 16.27
C GLU A 13 15.34 15.90 16.24
N LYS A 14 16.58 15.67 16.68
CA LYS A 14 17.64 16.70 16.71
C LYS A 14 18.13 17.10 15.31
N ASP A 15 17.87 16.26 14.31
CA ASP A 15 18.29 16.47 12.93
C ASP A 15 17.29 17.32 12.13
N ARG A 16 16.13 17.65 12.73
CA ARG A 16 15.10 18.49 12.11
C ARG A 16 15.64 19.88 11.80
N LEU A 17 15.31 20.38 10.60
CA LEU A 17 15.68 21.71 10.17
C LEU A 17 14.55 22.72 10.41
N PRO A 18 14.83 23.94 10.89
CA PRO A 18 13.82 24.97 11.02
C PRO A 18 13.11 25.26 9.70
N GLY A 19 11.79 25.48 9.76
CA GLY A 19 10.97 25.78 8.57
C GLY A 19 10.58 24.57 7.73
N THR A 20 10.99 23.36 8.15
CA THR A 20 10.46 22.09 7.63
C THR A 20 9.29 21.61 8.50
N PRO A 21 8.34 20.83 7.95
CA PRO A 21 7.24 20.25 8.72
C PRO A 21 7.77 19.24 9.74
N GLU A 22 7.17 19.21 10.92
CA GLU A 22 7.47 18.22 11.94
C GLU A 22 6.42 17.13 11.92
N ILE A 23 6.83 15.95 11.44
CA ILE A 23 5.97 14.77 11.36
C ILE A 23 6.54 13.70 12.30
N ALA A 24 5.66 13.13 13.12
CA ALA A 24 5.92 11.97 13.95
C ALA A 24 5.36 10.71 13.29
N LEU A 25 6.14 9.63 13.31
CA LEU A 25 5.71 8.30 12.92
C LEU A 25 5.46 7.48 14.19
N GLU A 26 4.41 6.68 14.24
CA GLU A 26 4.17 5.70 15.29
C GLU A 26 3.80 4.37 14.64
N LEU A 27 4.26 3.26 15.24
CA LEU A 27 3.94 1.91 14.79
C LEU A 27 3.31 1.15 15.96
N GLN A 28 2.20 0.45 15.72
CA GLN A 28 1.56 -0.38 16.72
C GLN A 28 1.07 -1.69 16.10
N GLY A 29 1.40 -2.82 16.72
CA GLY A 29 1.03 -4.13 16.16
C GLY A 29 0.92 -5.19 17.25
N PRO A 30 0.38 -6.37 16.91
CA PRO A 30 0.27 -7.49 17.84
C PRO A 30 1.65 -7.94 18.33
N GLU A 31 1.74 -8.42 19.56
CA GLU A 31 2.98 -9.01 20.09
C GLU A 31 3.29 -10.39 19.50
N ARG A 32 2.42 -10.92 18.63
CA ARG A 32 2.56 -12.24 18.02
C ARG A 32 2.36 -12.17 16.52
N LEU A 33 3.30 -12.76 15.78
CA LEU A 33 3.24 -12.93 14.35
C LEU A 33 3.02 -14.41 14.04
N TRP A 34 1.88 -14.75 13.43
CA TRP A 34 1.57 -16.12 13.03
C TRP A 34 1.95 -16.32 11.58
N ARG A 35 2.75 -17.35 11.28
CA ARG A 35 3.33 -17.51 9.94
C ARG A 35 2.31 -17.74 8.82
N LYS A 36 1.09 -18.19 9.14
CA LYS A 36 0.01 -18.42 8.15
C LYS A 36 -1.09 -17.36 8.19
N THR A 37 -0.96 -16.33 9.03
CA THR A 37 -1.93 -15.24 9.12
C THR A 37 -1.22 -13.92 8.84
N PRO A 38 -1.77 -13.04 7.98
CA PRO A 38 -1.17 -11.73 7.73
C PRO A 38 -0.93 -10.98 9.04
N TYR A 39 0.31 -10.55 9.29
CA TYR A 39 0.62 -9.71 10.44
C TYR A 39 0.31 -8.25 10.09
N LEU A 40 -0.82 -7.79 10.60
CA LEU A 40 -1.30 -6.43 10.42
C LEU A 40 -0.72 -5.54 11.51
N PHE A 41 -0.26 -4.35 11.13
CA PHE A 41 0.18 -3.34 12.08
C PHE A 41 -0.32 -1.96 11.67
N HIS A 42 -0.61 -1.14 12.66
CA HIS A 42 -1.01 0.24 12.53
C HIS A 42 0.21 1.13 12.38
N VAL A 43 0.05 2.12 11.53
CA VAL A 43 1.03 3.14 11.21
C VAL A 43 0.33 4.46 11.42
N THR A 44 0.91 5.38 12.19
CA THR A 44 0.38 6.73 12.38
C THR A 44 1.41 7.73 11.89
N LEU A 45 1.06 8.60 10.95
CA LEU A 45 1.76 9.86 10.70
C LEU A 45 1.00 11.01 11.33
N ARG A 46 1.63 11.74 12.24
CA ARG A 46 1.03 12.89 12.91
C ARG A 46 1.85 14.13 12.66
N ARG A 47 1.19 15.21 12.26
CA ARG A 47 1.81 16.52 12.23
C ARG A 47 1.83 17.14 13.63
N ILE A 48 3.03 17.50 14.09
CA ILE A 48 3.27 17.93 15.49
C ILE A 48 3.90 19.33 15.59
N ASP A 49 4.15 20.01 14.47
CA ASP A 49 4.47 21.44 14.46
C ASP A 49 3.23 22.33 14.64
N GLU A 50 3.48 23.58 15.01
CA GLU A 50 2.48 24.65 15.19
C GLU A 50 2.28 25.49 13.91
N ASP A 51 2.84 25.11 12.76
CA ASP A 51 2.66 25.86 11.51
C ASP A 51 1.23 25.67 11.01
N ALA A 52 0.52 26.75 10.71
CA ALA A 52 -0.89 26.70 10.31
C ALA A 52 -1.11 26.22 8.87
N ARG A 53 -0.08 26.23 8.01
CA ARG A 53 -0.20 25.87 6.59
C ARG A 53 -0.26 24.36 6.45
N PRO A 54 -1.20 23.74 5.71
CA PRO A 54 -1.15 22.31 5.40
C PRO A 54 0.16 21.90 4.71
N CYS A 55 0.57 20.64 4.86
CA CYS A 55 1.79 20.08 4.27
C CYS A 55 1.47 18.89 3.38
N LEU A 56 2.05 18.83 2.19
CA LEU A 56 2.04 17.67 1.31
C LEU A 56 3.32 16.87 1.54
N PHE A 57 3.16 15.64 2.04
CA PHE A 57 4.28 14.72 2.27
C PHE A 57 3.81 13.27 2.15
N ALA A 58 4.25 12.59 1.09
CA ALA A 58 3.89 11.20 0.81
C ALA A 58 4.83 10.22 1.51
N TRP A 59 4.29 9.43 2.43
CA TRP A 59 5.01 8.32 3.06
C TRP A 59 4.05 7.20 3.47
N THR A 60 4.35 5.98 3.04
CA THR A 60 3.70 4.74 3.43
C THR A 60 4.75 3.63 3.63
N PRO A 61 4.53 2.65 4.53
CA PRO A 61 5.51 1.59 4.76
C PRO A 61 5.80 0.74 3.52
N HIS A 62 4.82 0.41 2.70
CA HIS A 62 5.03 -0.41 1.49
C HIS A 62 5.74 0.33 0.33
N ILE A 63 5.73 1.67 0.29
CA ILE A 63 6.49 2.46 -0.71
C ILE A 63 7.84 2.90 -0.16
N GLN A 64 7.94 3.34 1.09
CA GLN A 64 9.19 3.87 1.66
C GLN A 64 9.73 3.00 2.80
N GLY A 65 8.86 2.47 3.67
CA GLY A 65 9.25 1.71 4.86
C GLY A 65 9.81 0.30 4.60
N PHE A 66 9.61 -0.32 3.44
CA PHE A 66 10.17 -1.65 3.13
C PHE A 66 11.07 -1.63 1.89
N THR A 67 11.74 -0.50 1.66
CA THR A 67 12.74 -0.30 0.61
C THR A 67 14.17 -0.40 1.14
N VAL A 68 15.16 -0.11 0.29
CA VAL A 68 16.60 -0.25 0.59
C VAL A 68 17.04 0.58 1.82
N SER A 69 16.45 1.74 2.07
CA SER A 69 16.71 2.56 3.28
C SER A 69 15.55 2.56 4.28
N GLY A 70 14.68 1.55 4.19
CA GLY A 70 13.47 1.43 4.98
C GLY A 70 13.70 0.99 6.43
N MET A 71 12.65 0.38 7.00
CA MET A 71 12.69 -0.31 8.28
C MET A 71 13.68 -1.46 8.26
N ILE A 72 14.34 -1.66 9.39
CA ILE A 72 15.26 -2.77 9.63
C ILE A 72 14.61 -3.80 10.54
N LEU A 73 15.03 -5.06 10.42
CA LEU A 73 14.56 -6.15 11.26
C LEU A 73 15.69 -6.59 12.20
N LEU A 74 15.40 -6.63 13.49
CA LEU A 74 16.35 -6.99 14.55
C LEU A 74 15.89 -8.27 15.24
N HIS A 75 16.77 -9.24 15.38
CA HIS A 75 16.55 -10.47 16.14
C HIS A 75 17.05 -10.31 17.58
N HIS A 76 16.24 -10.75 18.55
CA HIS A 76 16.62 -10.75 19.97
C HIS A 76 17.38 -12.04 20.29
N THR A 77 18.68 -11.93 20.53
CA THR A 77 19.55 -13.03 20.97
C THR A 77 19.97 -12.85 22.43
N PRO A 78 20.51 -13.89 23.09
CA PRO A 78 21.11 -13.75 24.41
C PRO A 78 22.27 -12.74 24.45
N GLU A 79 22.95 -12.54 23.32
CA GLU A 79 24.09 -11.63 23.16
C GLU A 79 23.66 -10.18 22.88
N GLY A 80 22.40 -9.96 22.48
CA GLY A 80 21.83 -8.63 22.23
C GLY A 80 20.92 -8.61 21.01
N LEU A 81 20.86 -7.46 20.33
CA LEU A 81 20.12 -7.32 19.08
C LEU A 81 21.05 -7.59 17.89
N GLU A 82 20.62 -8.46 16.99
CA GLU A 82 21.32 -8.76 15.74
C GLU A 82 20.50 -8.28 14.54
N ASN A 83 21.13 -7.64 13.57
CA ASN A 83 20.45 -7.21 12.35
C ASN A 83 20.18 -8.42 11.44
N VAL A 84 18.93 -8.60 11.03
CA VAL A 84 18.53 -9.61 10.06
C VAL A 84 18.73 -9.03 8.66
N GLU A 85 19.62 -9.63 7.88
CA GLU A 85 19.85 -9.24 6.49
C GLU A 85 18.59 -9.47 5.65
N LEU A 86 17.89 -8.39 5.34
CA LEU A 86 16.71 -8.43 4.49
C LEU A 86 17.13 -8.58 3.02
N PRO A 87 16.38 -9.35 2.20
CA PRO A 87 16.63 -9.42 0.77
C PRO A 87 16.51 -8.01 0.17
N VAL A 88 17.66 -7.44 -0.19
CA VAL A 88 17.74 -6.10 -0.76
C VAL A 88 17.36 -6.16 -2.22
N SER A 89 16.39 -5.33 -2.61
CA SER A 89 16.14 -5.11 -4.03
C SER A 89 17.37 -4.50 -4.69
N ARG A 90 17.78 -5.06 -5.84
CA ARG A 90 18.86 -4.48 -6.66
C ARG A 90 18.42 -3.22 -7.39
N LEU A 91 17.11 -2.95 -7.42
CA LEU A 91 16.53 -1.78 -8.06
C LEU A 91 16.31 -0.68 -7.02
N PRO A 92 16.52 0.61 -7.37
CA PRO A 92 16.21 1.75 -6.49
C PRO A 92 14.78 1.69 -5.91
N PRO A 93 14.41 2.37 -4.83
CA PRO A 93 13.00 2.46 -4.42
C PRO A 93 12.14 3.05 -5.55
N LEU A 94 10.87 2.63 -5.66
CA LEU A 94 9.93 3.32 -6.56
C LEU A 94 9.74 4.73 -6.02
N GLU A 95 10.00 5.72 -6.86
CA GLU A 95 9.85 7.11 -6.43
C GLU A 95 8.36 7.42 -6.28
N PRO A 96 7.97 8.31 -5.33
CA PRO A 96 6.57 8.58 -5.04
C PRO A 96 5.73 9.09 -6.22
N TRP A 97 6.32 9.45 -7.36
CA TRP A 97 5.59 9.91 -8.56
C TRP A 97 5.38 8.81 -9.60
N VAL A 98 6.05 7.66 -9.45
CA VAL A 98 6.02 6.57 -10.43
C VAL A 98 4.71 5.79 -10.32
N ASN A 99 4.14 5.71 -9.12
CA ASN A 99 2.75 5.32 -8.96
C ASN A 99 1.86 6.52 -9.28
N LYS A 100 1.25 6.53 -10.47
CA LYS A 100 0.24 7.50 -10.92
C LYS A 100 -0.95 7.73 -9.96
N GLN A 101 -1.01 6.98 -8.86
CA GLN A 101 -2.08 6.96 -7.88
C GLN A 101 -1.60 7.24 -6.44
N SER A 102 -0.32 7.53 -6.20
CA SER A 102 0.12 8.02 -4.88
C SER A 102 -0.60 9.32 -4.57
N SER A 103 -1.48 9.22 -3.58
CA SER A 103 -2.20 10.33 -3.03
C SER A 103 -1.20 11.41 -2.61
N LEU A 104 -1.44 12.65 -3.05
CA LEU A 104 -0.91 13.84 -2.39
C LEU A 104 -1.38 13.78 -0.93
N ILE A 105 -0.53 13.24 -0.06
CA ILE A 105 -0.90 13.04 1.34
C ILE A 105 -0.84 14.40 2.03
N GLU A 106 -2.02 14.95 2.33
CA GLU A 106 -2.17 16.24 2.99
C GLU A 106 -2.23 16.10 4.52
N HIS A 107 -1.23 16.68 5.17
CA HIS A 107 -1.08 16.76 6.61
C HIS A 107 -1.51 18.15 7.09
N ALA A 108 -2.76 18.27 7.52
CA ALA A 108 -3.25 19.46 8.21
C ALA A 108 -2.59 19.62 9.59
N PRO A 109 -2.49 20.85 10.13
CA PRO A 109 -1.89 21.08 11.45
C PRO A 109 -2.55 20.25 12.54
N GLY A 110 -1.74 19.57 13.37
CA GLY A 110 -2.21 18.69 14.46
C GLY A 110 -2.94 17.42 14.03
N ARG A 111 -3.16 17.21 12.72
CA ARG A 111 -3.90 16.05 12.22
C ARG A 111 -3.00 14.81 12.22
N ALA A 112 -3.59 13.69 12.63
CA ALA A 112 -3.01 12.37 12.45
C ALA A 112 -3.67 11.66 11.27
N GLN A 113 -2.85 10.94 10.53
CA GLN A 113 -3.23 9.94 9.55
C GLN A 113 -2.74 8.60 10.06
N GLN A 114 -3.53 7.55 9.91
CA GLN A 114 -3.22 6.22 10.42
C GLN A 114 -3.76 5.10 9.53
N TRP A 115 -2.98 4.13 9.18
CA TRP A 115 -3.47 3.03 8.35
C TRP A 115 -2.99 1.71 8.88
N VAL A 116 -3.63 0.65 8.41
CA VAL A 116 -3.15 -0.70 8.63
C VAL A 116 -2.26 -1.06 7.44
N ASP A 117 -1.05 -1.51 7.74
CA ASP A 117 -0.14 -2.12 6.78
C ASP A 117 0.12 -3.58 7.17
N VAL A 118 0.70 -4.33 6.23
CA VAL A 118 0.95 -5.77 6.37
C VAL A 118 2.45 -6.01 6.37
N PHE A 119 2.92 -6.78 7.35
CA PHE A 119 4.30 -7.23 7.36
C PHE A 119 4.58 -8.06 6.09
N PRO A 120 5.65 -7.78 5.34
CA PRO A 120 5.89 -8.45 4.07
C PRO A 120 6.14 -9.95 4.24
N ASP A 121 5.31 -10.78 3.58
CA ASP A 121 5.45 -12.24 3.59
C ASP A 121 6.85 -12.74 3.20
N ARG A 122 7.55 -11.98 2.34
CA ARG A 122 8.92 -12.31 1.90
C ARG A 122 9.93 -12.37 3.05
N TYR A 123 9.64 -11.74 4.19
CA TYR A 123 10.50 -11.79 5.36
C TYR A 123 10.15 -12.96 6.29
N LEU A 124 8.99 -13.62 6.12
CA LEU A 124 8.58 -14.75 6.96
C LEU A 124 9.56 -15.93 6.89
N SER A 125 10.23 -16.13 5.76
CA SER A 125 11.25 -17.18 5.61
C SER A 125 12.51 -16.92 6.44
N LEU A 126 12.76 -15.66 6.84
CA LEU A 126 13.90 -15.25 7.66
C LEU A 126 13.62 -15.40 9.16
N LEU A 127 12.34 -15.43 9.53
CA LEU A 127 11.87 -15.52 10.90
C LEU A 127 11.85 -16.99 11.36
N LYS A 128 12.28 -17.26 12.59
CA LYS A 128 12.11 -18.59 13.21
C LYS A 128 11.03 -18.58 14.29
N SER A 129 10.25 -19.64 14.33
CA SER A 129 9.16 -19.82 15.28
C SER A 129 9.69 -19.96 16.71
N GLY A 130 9.03 -19.29 17.66
CA GLY A 130 9.44 -19.15 19.06
C GLY A 130 10.46 -18.04 19.32
N GLU A 131 11.09 -17.46 18.29
CA GLU A 131 12.04 -16.35 18.43
C GLU A 131 11.34 -14.99 18.41
N ARG A 132 12.00 -13.97 18.99
CA ARG A 132 11.49 -12.61 19.15
C ARG A 132 12.25 -11.64 18.26
N TYR A 133 11.52 -10.75 17.60
CA TYR A 133 12.05 -9.81 16.63
C TYR A 133 11.50 -8.40 16.85
N THR A 134 12.26 -7.39 16.45
CA THR A 134 11.83 -5.99 16.39
C THR A 134 11.97 -5.45 14.97
N LEU A 135 10.87 -4.97 14.39
CA LEU A 135 10.89 -4.15 13.17
C LEU A 135 11.05 -2.68 13.61
N LEU A 136 12.15 -2.04 13.23
CA LEU A 136 12.50 -0.68 13.65
C LEU A 136 12.54 0.28 12.45
N TRP A 137 11.94 1.46 12.59
CA TRP A 137 12.20 2.59 11.72
C TRP A 137 13.46 3.35 12.18
N PRO A 138 14.56 3.33 11.41
CA PRO A 138 15.82 3.97 11.80
C PRO A 138 15.81 5.50 11.63
N GLY A 139 14.82 6.05 10.91
CA GLY A 139 14.76 7.45 10.52
C GLY A 139 15.23 7.66 9.09
N GLU A 140 14.70 8.68 8.39
CA GLU A 140 15.11 9.05 7.03
C GLU A 140 14.87 10.54 6.73
N LYS A 141 15.59 11.06 5.72
CA LYS A 141 15.42 12.40 5.15
C LYS A 141 14.68 12.37 3.83
N TYR A 142 13.71 13.28 3.69
CA TYR A 142 12.90 13.43 2.48
C TYR A 142 13.05 14.83 1.91
N ALA A 143 13.58 14.92 0.69
CA ALA A 143 13.67 16.19 -0.04
C ALA A 143 12.34 16.56 -0.72
N THR A 144 11.45 15.61 -0.97
CA THR A 144 10.15 15.82 -1.64
C THR A 144 9.05 16.09 -0.61
N TRP A 145 8.71 17.36 -0.40
CA TRP A 145 7.61 17.82 0.44
C TRP A 145 7.21 19.26 0.03
N GLU A 146 6.04 19.75 0.43
CA GLU A 146 5.67 21.16 0.20
C GLU A 146 4.64 21.67 1.21
N TRP A 147 4.65 22.97 1.49
CA TRP A 147 3.53 23.66 2.12
C TRP A 147 2.40 23.90 1.10
N GLY A 148 1.18 23.44 1.38
CA GLY A 148 0.04 23.60 0.49
C GLY A 148 -1.01 22.51 0.65
N VAL A 149 -2.07 22.59 -0.16
CA VAL A 149 -3.17 21.63 -0.20
C VAL A 149 -3.22 20.94 -1.56
N ALA A 150 -3.70 19.71 -1.60
CA ALA A 150 -3.67 18.89 -2.81
C ALA A 150 -4.50 19.49 -3.96
N LYS A 151 -5.65 20.10 -3.62
CA LYS A 151 -6.61 20.68 -4.57
C LYS A 151 -6.07 21.84 -5.42
N ASP A 152 -5.04 22.53 -4.94
CA ASP A 152 -4.50 23.72 -5.62
C ASP A 152 -3.46 23.34 -6.68
N ARG A 153 -3.26 22.02 -6.90
CA ARG A 153 -2.25 21.50 -7.81
C ARG A 153 -2.85 21.02 -9.12
N VAL A 154 -2.18 21.42 -10.19
CA VAL A 154 -2.50 21.03 -11.58
C VAL A 154 -1.90 19.66 -11.91
N TYR A 155 -0.91 19.21 -11.15
CA TYR A 155 -0.21 17.93 -11.34
C TYR A 155 0.01 17.21 -10.00
N ASP A 156 -0.06 15.87 -10.03
CA ASP A 156 0.15 14.98 -8.88
C ASP A 156 1.65 14.83 -8.50
N TYR A 157 2.39 15.95 -8.38
CA TYR A 157 3.85 15.94 -8.16
C TYR A 157 4.29 16.82 -7.00
N ILE A 158 4.88 16.26 -5.94
CA ILE A 158 5.50 17.01 -4.82
C ILE A 158 6.94 17.46 -5.16
N PRO A 159 7.25 18.77 -5.14
CA PRO A 159 8.55 19.31 -5.51
C PRO A 159 9.66 18.94 -4.53
N THR A 160 10.87 18.88 -5.06
CA THR A 160 12.09 18.80 -4.26
C THR A 160 12.39 20.16 -3.62
N GLN A 161 12.60 20.15 -2.31
CA GLN A 161 12.92 21.31 -1.50
C GLN A 161 14.43 21.39 -1.21
N ASN A 162 14.91 22.60 -0.95
CA ASN A 162 16.30 22.83 -0.55
C ASN A 162 16.62 22.29 0.87
N ALA A 163 15.61 22.18 1.73
CA ALA A 163 15.73 21.62 3.06
C ALA A 163 14.95 20.31 3.13
N SER A 164 15.57 19.23 3.59
CA SER A 164 14.89 17.94 3.74
C SER A 164 14.07 17.90 5.02
N LEU A 165 12.84 17.40 4.91
CA LEU A 165 12.04 16.95 6.05
C LEU A 165 12.70 15.73 6.68
N VAL A 166 12.75 15.68 8.01
CA VAL A 166 13.25 14.51 8.75
C VAL A 166 12.07 13.75 9.36
N LEU A 167 11.94 12.47 8.99
CA LEU A 167 11.05 11.55 9.68
C LEU A 167 11.90 10.76 10.68
N PRO A 168 11.89 11.10 11.98
CA PRO A 168 12.85 10.59 12.94
C PRO A 168 12.66 9.10 13.22
N GLY A 169 13.76 8.42 13.50
CA GLY A 169 13.78 7.04 13.98
C GLY A 169 13.29 6.93 15.41
N SER A 170 12.88 5.72 15.80
CA SER A 170 12.37 5.27 17.12
C SER A 170 11.14 4.37 17.03
N PRO A 171 10.21 4.56 16.06
CA PRO A 171 9.02 3.72 15.98
C PRO A 171 9.42 2.27 15.72
N ALA A 172 8.87 1.36 16.50
CA ALA A 172 9.24 -0.04 16.44
C ALA A 172 8.06 -0.97 16.80
N LEU A 173 8.01 -2.12 16.14
CA LEU A 173 7.12 -3.22 16.46
C LEU A 173 7.94 -4.36 17.02
N THR A 174 7.54 -4.92 18.16
CA THR A 174 8.22 -6.11 18.70
C THR A 174 7.23 -7.25 18.82
N PHE A 175 7.59 -8.39 18.24
CA PHE A 175 6.71 -9.55 18.17
C PHE A 175 7.49 -10.86 18.33
N THR A 176 6.80 -11.88 18.83
CA THR A 176 7.26 -13.27 18.86
C THR A 176 6.61 -14.03 17.71
N VAL A 177 7.38 -14.87 17.03
CA VAL A 177 6.91 -15.62 15.87
C VAL A 177 6.27 -16.91 16.32
N GLU A 178 5.04 -17.17 15.88
CA GLU A 178 4.24 -18.34 16.22
C GLU A 178 3.99 -19.19 14.98
N GLU A 179 3.95 -20.51 15.17
CA GLU A 179 3.70 -21.45 14.08
C GLU A 179 2.21 -21.59 13.78
N GLY A 180 1.87 -21.76 12.49
CA GLY A 180 0.49 -22.00 12.07
C GLY A 180 -0.33 -20.72 11.88
N GLU A 181 -1.64 -20.86 12.03
CA GLU A 181 -2.63 -19.80 11.90
C GLU A 181 -2.95 -19.21 13.26
N GLN A 182 -3.25 -17.91 13.28
CA GLN A 182 -3.78 -17.25 14.47
C GLN A 182 -5.03 -18.00 14.94
N PRO A 183 -5.07 -18.51 16.19
CA PRO A 183 -6.25 -19.15 16.73
C PRO A 183 -7.41 -18.16 16.64
N SER A 184 -8.56 -18.60 16.12
CA SER A 184 -9.81 -17.84 16.03
C SER A 184 -10.38 -17.59 17.44
N SER A 185 -9.64 -16.82 18.22
CA SER A 185 -10.07 -16.32 19.51
C SER A 185 -10.82 -15.04 19.22
N VAL A 186 -12.13 -15.06 19.46
CA VAL A 186 -12.96 -13.88 19.64
C VAL A 186 -12.41 -13.13 20.86
N SER A 187 -11.30 -12.42 20.68
CA SER A 187 -10.61 -11.66 21.71
C SER A 187 -10.83 -10.19 21.40
N LYS A 188 -11.94 -9.70 21.95
CA LYS A 188 -12.28 -8.29 22.17
C LYS A 188 -11.14 -7.60 22.92
N THR A 189 -10.16 -7.04 22.21
CA THR A 189 -9.45 -5.77 22.52
C THR A 189 -8.18 -5.69 21.68
N LEU A 190 -8.07 -4.66 20.85
CA LEU A 190 -6.87 -3.87 20.52
C LEU A 190 -7.25 -2.80 19.46
N PRO A 191 -6.51 -1.69 19.37
CA PRO A 191 -7.03 -0.35 19.62
C PRO A 191 -7.45 0.41 18.37
N MET A 192 -8.48 1.22 18.61
CA MET A 192 -9.07 2.22 17.75
C MET A 192 -8.04 3.30 17.39
N GLU A 193 -7.75 3.45 16.11
CA GLU A 193 -7.92 4.65 15.26
C GLU A 193 -7.06 4.46 14.00
N ILE A 194 -7.73 4.49 12.84
CA ILE A 194 -7.19 4.20 11.50
C ILE A 194 -7.48 5.42 10.62
N ALA A 195 -6.68 6.49 10.64
CA ALA A 195 -6.75 7.57 9.64
C ALA A 195 -6.12 7.26 8.24
N SER A 196 -6.70 6.27 7.56
CA SER A 196 -6.77 6.11 6.09
C SER A 196 -8.01 5.31 5.72
N HIS A 197 -8.61 4.64 6.70
CA HIS A 197 -10.00 4.26 6.66
C HIS A 197 -10.84 5.54 6.70
N THR A 198 -11.52 5.83 5.60
CA THR A 198 -12.70 6.69 5.67
C THR A 198 -13.68 5.99 6.61
N GLU A 199 -14.02 6.62 7.74
CA GLU A 199 -14.94 6.05 8.73
C GLU A 199 -16.18 5.46 8.04
N GLY A 200 -16.40 4.15 8.17
CA GLY A 200 -17.51 3.42 7.53
C GLY A 200 -17.17 2.69 6.22
N ALA A 201 -15.91 2.65 5.77
CA ALA A 201 -15.48 1.87 4.60
C ALA A 201 -14.91 0.48 4.96
N PRO A 202 -15.02 -0.54 4.09
CA PRO A 202 -14.34 -1.82 4.26
C PRO A 202 -12.81 -1.68 4.34
N VAL A 203 -12.14 -2.55 5.12
CA VAL A 203 -10.67 -2.58 5.20
C VAL A 203 -10.13 -3.63 4.24
N LEU A 204 -9.34 -3.19 3.25
CA LEU A 204 -8.74 -4.05 2.24
C LEU A 204 -7.21 -4.00 2.30
N THR A 205 -6.55 -5.08 1.90
CA THR A 205 -5.10 -5.10 1.65
C THR A 205 -4.79 -5.75 0.32
N ALA A 206 -3.73 -5.30 -0.35
CA ALA A 206 -3.28 -5.90 -1.61
C ALA A 206 -1.92 -6.58 -1.53
N LYS A 207 -1.75 -7.60 -2.36
CA LYS A 207 -0.48 -8.29 -2.60
C LYS A 207 -0.32 -8.57 -4.08
N VAL A 208 0.88 -8.39 -4.60
CA VAL A 208 1.27 -8.86 -5.94
C VAL A 208 2.20 -10.04 -5.78
N ALA A 209 2.03 -11.05 -6.64
CA ALA A 209 2.96 -12.15 -6.79
C ALA A 209 3.36 -12.31 -8.26
N CYS A 210 4.63 -12.57 -8.50
CA CYS A 210 5.17 -12.95 -9.80
C CYS A 210 6.35 -13.90 -9.58
N ALA A 211 6.74 -14.63 -10.61
CA ALA A 211 7.94 -15.45 -10.55
C ALA A 211 9.16 -14.53 -10.34
N PRO A 212 10.10 -14.87 -9.43
CA PRO A 212 11.28 -14.04 -9.17
C PRO A 212 12.20 -13.94 -10.39
N THR A 213 12.05 -14.88 -11.33
CA THR A 213 12.78 -14.92 -12.58
C THR A 213 11.84 -15.29 -13.72
N ALA A 214 12.02 -14.67 -14.89
CA ALA A 214 11.25 -14.98 -16.09
C ALA A 214 12.20 -15.21 -17.28
N PRO A 215 11.95 -16.23 -18.12
CA PRO A 215 12.73 -16.44 -19.33
C PRO A 215 12.42 -15.34 -20.35
N LEU A 216 13.43 -14.62 -20.84
CA LEU A 216 13.20 -13.51 -21.79
C LEU A 216 12.47 -13.98 -23.07
N ARG A 217 12.70 -15.24 -23.48
CA ARG A 217 12.09 -15.84 -24.67
C ARG A 217 10.57 -15.94 -24.61
N GLU A 218 9.98 -15.95 -23.42
CA GLU A 218 8.53 -15.95 -23.29
C GLU A 218 7.92 -14.58 -23.60
N GLY A 219 8.72 -13.52 -23.60
CA GLY A 219 8.28 -12.17 -23.94
C GLY A 219 7.27 -11.59 -22.97
N LYS A 220 7.01 -12.25 -21.82
CA LYS A 220 5.97 -11.84 -20.88
C LYS A 220 6.29 -12.10 -19.41
N VAL A 221 5.64 -11.34 -18.53
CA VAL A 221 5.63 -11.55 -17.08
C VAL A 221 4.22 -11.88 -16.62
N THR A 222 4.04 -13.04 -16.00
CA THR A 222 2.79 -13.39 -15.33
C THR A 222 2.78 -12.79 -13.93
N THR A 223 1.76 -11.99 -13.63
CA THR A 223 1.52 -11.45 -12.28
C THR A 223 0.17 -11.89 -11.76
N THR A 224 0.06 -12.00 -10.44
CA THR A 224 -1.21 -12.21 -9.75
C THR A 224 -1.40 -11.14 -8.70
N VAL A 225 -2.51 -10.40 -8.79
CA VAL A 225 -2.99 -9.49 -7.74
C VAL A 225 -3.87 -10.28 -6.79
N TYR A 226 -3.71 -10.05 -5.51
CA TYR A 226 -4.57 -10.53 -4.44
C TYR A 226 -5.10 -9.33 -3.66
N VAL A 227 -6.39 -9.29 -3.40
CA VAL A 227 -7.02 -8.29 -2.53
C VAL A 227 -7.83 -9.01 -1.46
N THR A 228 -7.45 -8.80 -0.21
CA THR A 228 -8.08 -9.44 0.96
C THR A 228 -8.98 -8.45 1.67
N TYR A 229 -10.22 -8.85 1.94
CA TYR A 229 -11.13 -8.09 2.79
C TYR A 229 -10.98 -8.54 4.24
N HIS A 230 -10.79 -7.59 5.15
CA HIS A 230 -10.60 -7.85 6.58
C HIS A 230 -11.88 -7.62 7.37
N TYR A 231 -12.00 -8.30 8.50
CA TYR A 231 -13.13 -8.13 9.41
C TYR A 231 -13.19 -6.70 9.94
N GLU A 232 -14.39 -6.12 9.96
CA GLU A 232 -14.64 -4.83 10.59
C GLU A 232 -14.35 -4.88 12.10
N PRO A 233 -13.79 -3.80 12.68
CA PRO A 233 -13.57 -3.68 14.12
C PRO A 233 -14.86 -3.79 14.97
N SER A 234 -16.02 -3.49 14.37
CA SER A 234 -17.34 -3.51 15.02
C SER A 234 -17.85 -4.93 15.33
N GLY A 235 -17.24 -5.96 14.73
CA GLY A 235 -17.73 -7.34 14.79
C GLY A 235 -19.00 -7.61 13.97
N GLN A 236 -19.54 -6.60 13.29
CA GLN A 236 -20.63 -6.74 12.32
C GLN A 236 -20.10 -6.75 10.89
N SER A 237 -19.12 -7.62 10.63
CA SER A 237 -18.55 -7.74 9.30
C SER A 237 -19.57 -8.42 8.38
N ARG A 238 -19.96 -7.72 7.32
CA ARG A 238 -20.90 -8.19 6.30
C ARG A 238 -20.22 -8.21 4.93
N PRO A 239 -20.73 -8.99 3.96
CA PRO A 239 -20.15 -9.04 2.63
C PRO A 239 -20.10 -7.64 2.00
N ILE A 240 -19.14 -7.45 1.12
CA ILE A 240 -19.00 -6.24 0.31
C ILE A 240 -19.09 -6.62 -1.16
N THR A 241 -19.70 -5.77 -1.97
CA THR A 241 -19.59 -5.84 -3.43
C THR A 241 -18.85 -4.61 -3.91
N LEU A 242 -17.80 -4.80 -4.70
CA LEU A 242 -16.91 -3.73 -5.15
C LEU A 242 -16.54 -3.88 -6.62
N GLN A 243 -16.29 -2.75 -7.29
CA GLN A 243 -15.74 -2.74 -8.63
C GLN A 243 -14.26 -3.15 -8.60
N ILE A 244 -13.85 -4.02 -9.53
CA ILE A 244 -12.51 -4.63 -9.54
C ILE A 244 -11.64 -4.21 -10.72
N GLN A 245 -12.12 -3.34 -11.61
CA GLN A 245 -11.38 -2.96 -12.82
C GLN A 245 -10.04 -2.30 -12.56
N ASN A 246 -9.98 -1.41 -11.58
CA ASN A 246 -8.72 -0.75 -11.20
C ASN A 246 -7.75 -1.70 -10.48
N LEU A 247 -8.20 -2.91 -10.12
CA LEU A 247 -7.39 -3.93 -9.45
C LEU A 247 -6.85 -4.97 -10.44
N PHE A 248 -7.30 -4.92 -11.69
CA PHE A 248 -6.67 -5.68 -12.75
C PHE A 248 -5.31 -5.08 -13.03
N PHE A 249 -4.32 -5.96 -13.18
CA PHE A 249 -2.99 -5.63 -13.65
C PHE A 249 -2.23 -4.64 -12.72
N PRO A 250 -1.22 -5.08 -11.94
CA PRO A 250 -0.31 -4.14 -11.27
C PRO A 250 0.44 -3.23 -12.26
N SER A 251 0.99 -2.12 -11.80
CA SER A 251 1.95 -1.40 -12.63
C SER A 251 3.26 -2.19 -12.76
N VAL A 252 3.86 -2.15 -13.95
CA VAL A 252 5.17 -2.76 -14.23
C VAL A 252 6.15 -1.66 -14.60
N TYR A 253 7.26 -1.59 -13.88
CA TYR A 253 8.27 -0.54 -14.04
C TYR A 253 9.63 -1.10 -14.43
N GLU A 254 10.30 -0.40 -15.34
CA GLU A 254 11.68 -0.67 -15.74
C GLU A 254 12.61 0.43 -15.22
N TRP A 255 13.80 0.04 -14.74
CA TRP A 255 14.82 0.99 -14.33
C TRP A 255 15.82 1.26 -15.47
N ARG A 256 15.85 2.51 -15.96
CA ARG A 256 16.76 2.97 -17.04
C ARG A 256 17.63 4.16 -16.64
N GLY A 257 17.86 4.33 -15.34
CA GLY A 257 18.41 5.55 -14.73
C GLY A 257 17.34 6.46 -14.15
N ILE A 258 16.09 6.25 -14.60
CA ILE A 258 14.84 6.67 -13.96
C ILE A 258 13.86 5.49 -14.04
N TRP A 259 12.82 5.51 -13.22
CA TRP A 259 11.73 4.55 -13.33
C TRP A 259 10.79 4.91 -14.49
N GLU A 260 10.64 3.99 -15.43
CA GLU A 260 9.70 4.11 -16.54
C GLU A 260 8.53 3.14 -16.34
N ASP A 261 7.30 3.63 -16.45
CA ASP A 261 6.08 2.82 -16.44
C ASP A 261 5.92 2.12 -17.78
N CYS A 262 6.01 0.79 -17.76
CA CYS A 262 5.88 -0.09 -18.90
C CYS A 262 4.53 -0.83 -18.91
N SER A 263 3.58 -0.41 -18.07
CA SER A 263 2.25 -0.99 -18.04
C SER A 263 1.56 -0.81 -19.41
N PRO A 264 0.88 -1.84 -19.93
CA PRO A 264 0.11 -1.69 -21.15
C PRO A 264 -0.99 -0.66 -20.93
N ASP A 265 -1.23 0.18 -21.94
CA ASP A 265 -2.42 1.02 -21.97
C ASP A 265 -3.64 0.10 -22.18
N LEU A 266 -4.33 -0.24 -21.08
CA LEU A 266 -5.44 -1.19 -21.08
C LEU A 266 -6.70 -0.64 -21.75
N TYR A 267 -6.82 0.68 -21.89
CA TYR A 267 -8.04 1.33 -22.37
C TYR A 267 -7.85 2.00 -23.73
N GLY A 268 -6.61 2.35 -24.09
CA GLY A 268 -6.27 2.95 -25.37
C GLY A 268 -6.90 4.34 -25.56
N TYR A 269 -6.25 5.17 -26.36
CA TYR A 269 -6.84 6.46 -26.75
C TYR A 269 -7.85 6.22 -27.89
N GLY A 270 -9.14 6.34 -27.57
CA GLY A 270 -10.25 6.21 -28.52
C GLY A 270 -11.27 7.33 -28.35
N ILE A 271 -11.92 7.72 -29.45
CA ILE A 271 -13.13 8.54 -29.42
C ILE A 271 -14.30 7.58 -29.27
N TRP A 272 -15.05 7.71 -28.18
CA TRP A 272 -16.18 6.86 -27.86
C TRP A 272 -17.45 7.70 -27.88
N ASP A 273 -18.22 7.61 -28.97
CA ASP A 273 -19.42 8.43 -29.22
C ASP A 273 -20.73 7.71 -28.82
N ASP A 274 -20.64 6.46 -28.38
CA ASP A 274 -21.81 5.70 -27.94
C ASP A 274 -22.35 6.21 -26.59
N PRO A 275 -23.66 6.08 -26.32
CA PRO A 275 -24.23 6.51 -25.06
C PRO A 275 -23.76 5.64 -23.89
N ASP A 276 -23.70 6.25 -22.71
CA ASP A 276 -23.37 5.57 -21.47
C ASP A 276 -24.30 4.38 -21.20
N ILE A 277 -23.76 3.37 -20.51
CA ILE A 277 -24.39 2.07 -20.33
C ILE A 277 -24.81 1.91 -18.88
N GLN A 278 -26.05 1.45 -18.68
CA GLN A 278 -26.48 1.01 -17.36
C GLN A 278 -26.13 -0.45 -17.12
N ILE A 279 -25.43 -0.71 -16.01
CA ILE A 279 -25.05 -2.05 -15.57
C ILE A 279 -25.52 -2.31 -14.14
N SER A 280 -25.59 -3.58 -13.76
CA SER A 280 -25.88 -4.00 -12.38
C SER A 280 -24.63 -4.59 -11.74
N PRO A 281 -24.19 -4.09 -10.57
CA PRO A 281 -23.10 -4.69 -9.80
C PRO A 281 -23.34 -6.17 -9.46
N GLY A 282 -24.59 -6.56 -9.25
CA GLY A 282 -24.96 -7.96 -9.00
C GLY A 282 -24.69 -8.89 -10.18
N GLN A 283 -24.76 -8.41 -11.41
CA GLN A 283 -24.67 -9.25 -12.62
C GLN A 283 -23.39 -9.02 -13.43
N HIS A 284 -22.78 -7.85 -13.34
CA HIS A 284 -21.67 -7.48 -14.22
C HIS A 284 -20.34 -8.14 -13.78
N LYS A 285 -19.49 -8.49 -14.76
CA LYS A 285 -18.21 -9.20 -14.51
C LYS A 285 -17.15 -8.33 -13.82
N ASN A 286 -17.31 -7.01 -13.88
CA ASN A 286 -16.37 -6.04 -13.31
C ASN A 286 -16.59 -5.78 -11.81
N PHE A 287 -17.41 -6.60 -11.16
CA PHE A 287 -17.67 -6.53 -9.72
C PHE A 287 -17.35 -7.87 -9.07
N ALA A 288 -16.78 -7.81 -7.87
CA ALA A 288 -16.58 -8.98 -7.02
C ALA A 288 -17.38 -8.80 -5.73
N CYS A 289 -17.75 -9.92 -5.11
CA CYS A 289 -18.21 -9.94 -3.73
C CYS A 289 -17.15 -10.60 -2.87
N LEU A 290 -16.88 -10.02 -1.70
CA LEU A 290 -15.98 -10.59 -0.70
C LEU A 290 -16.69 -10.67 0.65
N HIS A 291 -16.62 -11.84 1.27
CA HIS A 291 -16.90 -12.00 2.68
C HIS A 291 -15.67 -11.58 3.50
N PRO A 292 -15.87 -11.21 4.77
CA PRO A 292 -14.77 -10.94 5.68
C PRO A 292 -13.77 -12.12 5.73
N GLY A 293 -12.49 -11.83 5.54
CA GLY A 293 -11.40 -12.79 5.43
C GLY A 293 -11.19 -13.40 4.04
N GLU A 294 -12.10 -13.18 3.08
CA GLU A 294 -11.93 -13.68 1.73
C GLU A 294 -10.91 -12.86 0.94
N THR A 295 -10.28 -13.53 -0.02
CA THR A 295 -9.31 -12.92 -0.94
C THR A 295 -9.79 -13.09 -2.37
N TRP A 296 -9.97 -11.96 -3.05
CA TRP A 296 -10.12 -11.92 -4.49
C TRP A 296 -8.74 -11.98 -5.15
N SER A 297 -8.65 -12.59 -6.34
CA SER A 297 -7.41 -12.57 -7.12
C SER A 297 -7.64 -12.45 -8.62
N PHE A 298 -6.64 -11.90 -9.29
CA PHE A 298 -6.57 -11.80 -10.75
C PHE A 298 -5.17 -12.11 -11.23
N THR A 299 -5.05 -13.03 -12.20
CA THR A 299 -3.79 -13.37 -12.86
C THR A 299 -3.80 -12.85 -14.29
N GLY A 300 -2.76 -12.10 -14.65
CA GLY A 300 -2.60 -11.51 -15.98
C GLY A 300 -1.17 -11.64 -16.50
N ASN A 301 -1.00 -11.58 -17.82
CA ASN A 301 0.30 -11.57 -18.47
C ASN A 301 0.60 -10.15 -18.99
N TYR A 302 1.83 -9.69 -18.76
CA TYR A 302 2.39 -8.46 -19.30
C TYR A 302 3.30 -8.80 -20.44
N GLU A 303 2.99 -8.33 -21.64
CA GLU A 303 3.94 -8.38 -22.74
C GLU A 303 5.06 -7.38 -22.47
N LEU A 304 6.30 -7.83 -22.68
CA LEU A 304 7.50 -7.04 -22.46
C LEU A 304 7.79 -6.18 -23.68
N SER A 305 8.36 -5.00 -23.43
CA SER A 305 8.98 -4.22 -24.51
C SER A 305 10.09 -5.02 -25.19
N GLU A 306 10.25 -4.85 -26.50
CA GLU A 306 11.35 -5.45 -27.28
C GLU A 306 12.74 -5.03 -26.78
N GLU A 307 12.80 -3.94 -25.99
CA GLU A 307 14.02 -3.38 -25.43
C GLU A 307 14.50 -4.09 -24.15
N VAL A 308 13.67 -4.95 -23.53
CA VAL A 308 14.06 -5.71 -22.34
C VAL A 308 15.12 -6.74 -22.71
N GLN A 309 16.27 -6.70 -22.03
CA GLN A 309 17.41 -7.60 -22.30
C GLN A 309 17.62 -8.62 -21.19
N VAL A 310 18.33 -9.72 -21.49
CA VAL A 310 18.76 -10.69 -20.48
C VAL A 310 19.61 -9.96 -19.42
N GLY A 311 19.34 -10.23 -18.15
CA GLY A 311 19.97 -9.54 -17.03
C GLY A 311 19.24 -8.27 -16.57
N SER A 312 18.26 -7.77 -17.33
CA SER A 312 17.38 -6.68 -16.89
C SER A 312 16.49 -7.13 -15.74
N SER A 313 16.01 -6.18 -14.94
CA SER A 313 15.06 -6.44 -13.88
C SER A 313 13.88 -5.47 -13.97
N LEU A 314 12.67 -5.99 -13.77
CA LEU A 314 11.44 -5.19 -13.69
C LEU A 314 10.90 -5.24 -12.27
N ARG A 315 10.10 -4.23 -11.93
CA ARG A 315 9.37 -4.19 -10.67
C ARG A 315 7.87 -4.15 -10.91
N CYS A 316 7.14 -5.07 -10.30
CA CYS A 316 5.69 -5.15 -10.33
C CYS A 316 5.12 -4.63 -9.01
N GLN A 317 4.13 -3.73 -9.06
CA GLN A 317 3.44 -3.22 -7.86
C GLN A 317 2.01 -2.81 -8.19
N LEU A 318 1.03 -3.21 -7.39
CA LEU A 318 -0.29 -2.58 -7.45
C LEU A 318 -0.20 -1.22 -6.75
N GLY A 319 -0.53 -0.14 -7.45
CA GLY A 319 -0.61 1.19 -6.86
C GLY A 319 -1.73 1.30 -5.82
N GLU A 320 -1.71 2.34 -5.01
CA GLU A 320 -2.84 2.66 -4.14
C GLU A 320 -4.06 2.90 -5.02
N THR A 321 -5.09 2.07 -4.87
CA THR A 321 -6.19 2.04 -5.80
C THR A 321 -7.46 2.53 -5.14
N LYS A 322 -8.01 3.62 -5.67
CA LYS A 322 -9.35 4.10 -5.32
C LYS A 322 -10.40 3.24 -6.02
N ILE A 323 -11.36 2.77 -5.24
CA ILE A 323 -12.50 2.01 -5.75
C ILE A 323 -13.64 2.99 -6.02
N ASN A 324 -14.01 3.14 -7.29
CA ASN A 324 -15.01 4.12 -7.73
C ASN A 324 -16.44 3.73 -7.31
N TRP A 325 -16.72 2.42 -7.15
CA TRP A 325 -17.99 1.94 -6.62
C TRP A 325 -17.81 0.75 -5.68
N TRP A 326 -18.46 0.81 -4.53
CA TRP A 326 -18.62 -0.30 -3.60
C TRP A 326 -19.90 -0.13 -2.77
N ASP A 327 -20.47 -1.23 -2.31
CA ASP A 327 -21.58 -1.22 -1.36
C ASP A 327 -21.55 -2.45 -0.45
N TRP A 328 -22.30 -2.37 0.64
CA TRP A 328 -22.54 -3.46 1.56
C TRP A 328 -23.56 -4.44 0.99
N GLY A 329 -23.23 -5.72 1.04
CA GLY A 329 -24.08 -6.77 0.53
C GLY A 329 -23.35 -7.66 -0.46
N THR A 330 -23.98 -8.79 -0.73
CA THR A 330 -23.58 -9.73 -1.76
C THR A 330 -24.00 -9.22 -3.13
N ARG A 331 -23.52 -9.89 -4.18
CA ARG A 331 -24.00 -9.62 -5.55
C ARG A 331 -25.52 -9.78 -5.69
N ASP A 332 -26.14 -10.69 -4.94
CA ASP A 332 -27.58 -10.91 -4.99
C ASP A 332 -28.37 -9.69 -4.46
N ASP A 333 -27.85 -9.05 -3.42
CA ASP A 333 -28.42 -7.83 -2.85
C ASP A 333 -28.41 -6.65 -3.86
N HIS A 334 -27.48 -6.68 -4.83
CA HIS A 334 -27.28 -5.63 -5.83
C HIS A 334 -27.77 -5.99 -7.24
N LEU A 335 -28.63 -7.00 -7.39
CA LEU A 335 -29.24 -7.36 -8.69
C LEU A 335 -30.14 -6.25 -9.25
N SER A 336 -30.84 -5.53 -8.38
CA SER A 336 -31.71 -4.41 -8.76
C SER A 336 -30.97 -3.08 -8.85
N THR A 337 -29.79 -2.96 -8.23
CA THR A 337 -28.94 -1.77 -8.32
C THR A 337 -28.55 -1.50 -9.77
N LYS A 338 -28.67 -0.24 -10.20
CA LYS A 338 -28.26 0.25 -11.51
C LYS A 338 -27.28 1.39 -11.33
N ILE A 339 -26.18 1.30 -12.05
CA ILE A 339 -25.17 2.34 -12.15
C ILE A 339 -24.93 2.64 -13.62
N THR A 340 -24.56 3.88 -13.92
CA THR A 340 -24.21 4.34 -15.26
C THR A 340 -22.69 4.38 -15.37
N VAL A 341 -22.15 3.68 -16.37
CA VAL A 341 -20.72 3.66 -16.73
C VAL A 341 -20.54 4.18 -18.15
N PRO A 342 -19.36 4.70 -18.51
CA PRO A 342 -19.14 5.14 -19.88
C PRO A 342 -19.29 3.97 -20.87
N CYS A 343 -19.60 4.28 -22.12
CA CYS A 343 -19.83 3.26 -23.16
C CYS A 343 -18.62 2.36 -23.44
N TRP A 344 -17.41 2.86 -23.19
CA TRP A 344 -16.16 2.10 -23.27
C TRP A 344 -15.90 1.22 -22.03
N MET A 345 -16.86 1.19 -21.09
CA MET A 345 -16.86 0.40 -19.87
C MET A 345 -15.60 0.60 -19.03
N GLY A 346 -15.18 1.87 -18.92
CA GLY A 346 -14.10 2.28 -18.04
C GLY A 346 -14.34 2.01 -16.57
N PRO A 347 -13.31 2.22 -15.75
CA PRO A 347 -13.47 2.11 -14.31
C PRO A 347 -14.32 3.24 -13.71
N GLU A 348 -14.57 4.32 -14.45
CA GLU A 348 -15.35 5.47 -13.99
C GLU A 348 -16.84 5.12 -13.78
N ILE A 349 -17.45 5.82 -12.82
CA ILE A 349 -18.88 5.73 -12.52
C ILE A 349 -19.46 7.11 -12.76
N ILE A 350 -20.38 7.19 -13.72
CA ILE A 350 -21.03 8.45 -14.12
C ILE A 350 -22.19 8.72 -13.16
N GLU A 351 -23.01 7.71 -12.87
CA GLU A 351 -24.10 7.82 -11.92
C GLU A 351 -24.21 6.56 -11.03
N PRO A 352 -24.24 6.72 -9.70
CA PRO A 352 -23.97 7.95 -8.95
C PRO A 352 -22.47 8.30 -8.97
N SER A 353 -22.13 9.54 -9.33
CA SER A 353 -20.74 10.00 -9.47
C SER A 353 -19.95 10.04 -8.14
N ASP A 354 -20.65 10.09 -7.01
CA ASP A 354 -20.09 10.12 -5.65
C ASP A 354 -20.40 8.85 -4.86
N ASN A 355 -20.77 7.76 -5.54
CA ASN A 355 -21.17 6.48 -4.93
C ASN A 355 -22.25 6.65 -3.84
N ASP A 356 -23.25 7.52 -4.09
CA ASP A 356 -24.31 7.92 -3.16
C ASP A 356 -23.80 8.48 -1.81
N GLY A 357 -22.66 9.18 -1.85
CA GLY A 357 -22.02 9.74 -0.66
C GLY A 357 -21.36 8.71 0.26
N ARG A 358 -21.16 7.46 -0.22
CA ARG A 358 -20.45 6.43 0.56
C ARG A 358 -18.99 6.85 0.82
N PRO A 359 -18.43 6.43 1.97
CA PRO A 359 -17.02 6.59 2.27
C PRO A 359 -16.11 6.09 1.12
N LEU A 360 -15.01 6.80 0.85
CA LEU A 360 -14.03 6.36 -0.15
C LEU A 360 -13.39 5.04 0.31
N LEU A 361 -13.47 4.02 -0.54
CA LEU A 361 -12.78 2.75 -0.35
C LEU A 361 -11.44 2.76 -1.09
N ILE A 362 -10.38 2.51 -0.33
CA ILE A 362 -9.01 2.50 -0.81
C ILE A 362 -8.44 1.09 -0.63
N VAL A 363 -7.87 0.55 -1.69
CA VAL A 363 -6.97 -0.60 -1.62
C VAL A 363 -5.55 -0.05 -1.52
N PRO A 364 -4.83 -0.29 -0.41
CA PRO A 364 -3.46 0.22 -0.26
C PRO A 364 -2.55 -0.40 -1.32
N ALA A 365 -1.49 0.31 -1.69
CA ALA A 365 -0.55 -0.21 -2.68
C ALA A 365 0.12 -1.49 -2.15
N SER A 366 0.41 -2.43 -3.03
CA SER A 366 1.08 -3.66 -2.64
C SER A 366 2.56 -3.41 -2.35
N ASN A 367 3.20 -4.34 -1.64
CA ASN A 367 4.66 -4.43 -1.68
C ASN A 367 5.12 -4.68 -3.14
N PRO A 368 6.21 -4.05 -3.59
CA PRO A 368 6.77 -4.32 -4.90
C PRO A 368 7.44 -5.69 -4.95
N VAL A 369 7.41 -6.31 -6.12
CA VAL A 369 8.11 -7.57 -6.42
C VAL A 369 9.00 -7.38 -7.64
N ASP A 370 10.28 -7.73 -7.52
CA ASP A 370 11.22 -7.64 -8.62
C ASP A 370 11.29 -8.96 -9.40
N VAL A 371 11.40 -8.85 -10.72
CA VAL A 371 11.52 -9.97 -11.66
C VAL A 371 12.82 -9.80 -12.43
N GLN A 372 13.67 -10.83 -12.41
CA GLN A 372 14.91 -10.84 -13.20
C GLN A 372 14.75 -11.66 -14.49
N PHE A 373 15.22 -11.12 -15.62
CA PHE A 373 15.23 -11.86 -16.89
C PHE A 373 16.48 -12.68 -17.08
N MET A 374 16.28 -13.95 -17.46
CA MET A 374 17.34 -14.93 -17.73
C MET A 374 17.34 -15.43 -19.18
#